data_AF-A0A7X9KNE2-F1
#
_entry.id   AF-A0A7X9KNE2-F1
#
_cell.length_a   1.000
_cell.length_b   1.000
_cell.length_c   1.000
_cell.angle_alpha   90.00
_cell.angle_beta   90.00
_cell.angle_gamma   90.00
#
_symmetry.space_group_name_H-M   'P 1'
#
loop_
_entity.id
_entity.type
_entity.pdbx_description
1 polymer ?
#
loop_
_entity_poly.entity_id
_entity_poly.type
_entity_poly.pdbx_seq_one_letter_code
_entity_poly.pdbx_strand_id
1 'polypeptide(L)' 'MTEQPFPRHMPSRTADERTMLRQWLEFHRATFARKLQGLTPAQMALRSAEPSEMSLLGLLQHHAEGERWMFGCLFMGEP' A
#
# COMPACT_ATOMS: atom_id res chain seq x y z
N MET A 1 6.37 20.75 16.13
CA MET A 1 5.30 19.85 15.65
C MET A 1 5.86 19.12 14.45
N THR A 2 6.41 17.92 14.64
CA THR A 2 7.01 17.14 13.54
C THR A 2 5.88 16.60 12.68
N GLU A 3 5.77 17.12 11.45
CA GLU A 3 4.89 16.58 10.43
C GLU A 3 5.26 15.10 10.24
N GLN A 4 4.31 14.18 10.43
CA GLN A 4 4.59 12.77 10.19
C GLN A 4 4.68 12.55 8.69
N PRO A 5 5.78 11.99 8.17
CA PRO A 5 5.80 11.52 6.79
C PRO A 5 4.72 10.42 6.66
N PHE A 6 3.81 10.61 5.70
CA PHE A 6 2.63 9.76 5.43
C PHE A 6 1.52 9.85 6.51
N PRO A 7 0.71 10.94 6.52
CA PRO A 7 -0.43 11.05 7.42
C PRO A 7 -1.42 9.91 7.18
N ARG A 8 -1.76 9.18 8.25
CA ARG A 8 -2.67 8.01 8.19
C ARG A 8 -4.03 8.39 8.77
N HIS A 9 -4.96 8.79 7.90
CA HIS A 9 -6.33 9.14 8.29
C HIS A 9 -7.23 7.90 8.33
N MET A 10 -7.96 7.69 9.44
CA MET A 10 -8.93 6.60 9.50
C MET A 10 -10.03 6.82 8.45
N PRO A 11 -10.28 5.85 7.56
CA PRO A 11 -11.29 5.99 6.52
C PRO A 11 -12.69 5.95 7.10
N SER A 12 -13.62 6.65 6.45
CA SER A 12 -15.04 6.58 6.79
C SER A 12 -15.59 5.19 6.48
N ARG A 13 -16.48 4.72 7.35
CA ARG A 13 -17.23 3.45 7.16
C ARG A 13 -18.62 3.67 6.54
N THR A 14 -19.00 4.92 6.32
CA THR A 14 -20.37 5.31 5.92
C THR A 14 -20.40 6.33 4.79
N ALA A 15 -19.29 6.54 4.08
CA ALA A 15 -19.23 7.40 2.89
C ALA A 15 -19.80 6.69 1.65
N ASP A 16 -20.01 7.42 0.56
CA ASP A 16 -20.28 6.82 -0.75
C ASP A 16 -19.15 5.90 -1.19
N GLU A 17 -19.45 4.93 -2.06
CA GLU A 17 -18.53 3.86 -2.46
C GLU A 17 -17.19 4.39 -2.98
N ARG A 18 -17.21 5.39 -3.86
CA ARG A 18 -15.99 5.96 -4.47
C ARG A 18 -15.14 6.69 -3.43
N THR A 19 -15.77 7.47 -2.56
CA THR A 19 -15.06 8.16 -1.49
C THR A 19 -14.48 7.17 -0.48
N MET A 20 -15.25 6.16 -0.09
CA MET A 20 -14.80 5.10 0.80
C MET A 20 -13.60 4.35 0.20
N LEU A 21 -13.67 3.92 -1.06
CA LEU A 21 -12.58 3.23 -1.74
C LEU A 21 -11.29 4.05 -1.75
N ARG A 22 -11.36 5.34 -2.12
CA ARG A 22 -10.19 6.23 -2.15
C ARG A 22 -9.58 6.41 -0.75
N GLN A 23 -10.42 6.61 0.27
CA GLN A 23 -9.93 6.77 1.65
C GLN A 23 -9.26 5.50 2.17
N TRP A 24 -9.82 4.33 1.86
CA TRP A 24 -9.22 3.05 2.25
C TRP A 24 -7.90 2.77 1.52
N LEU A 25 -7.80 3.09 0.23
CA LEU A 25 -6.54 2.97 -0.51
C LEU A 25 -5.45 3.86 0.09
N GLU A 26 -5.77 5.14 0.33
CA GLU A 26 -4.83 6.09 0.94
C GLU A 26 -4.38 5.61 2.33
N PHE A 27 -5.31 5.15 3.16
CA PHE A 27 -5.01 4.60 4.47
C PHE A 27 -4.02 3.43 4.42
N HIS A 28 -4.22 2.48 3.50
CA HIS A 28 -3.35 1.31 3.38
C HIS A 28 -1.98 1.66 2.81
N ARG A 29 -1.91 2.54 1.80
CA ARG A 29 -0.64 3.06 1.26
C ARG A 29 0.17 3.77 2.33
N ALA A 30 -0.45 4.66 3.10
CA ALA A 30 0.19 5.35 4.22
C ALA A 30 0.62 4.37 5.33
N THR A 31 -0.21 3.36 5.63
CA THR A 31 0.14 2.32 6.60
C THR A 31 1.37 1.53 6.17
N PHE A 32 1.45 1.15 4.89
CA PHE A 32 2.58 0.40 4.37
C PHE A 32 3.85 1.26 4.33
N ALA A 33 3.76 2.50 3.83
CA ALA A 33 4.88 3.45 3.83
C ALA A 33 5.44 3.68 5.24
N ARG A 34 4.58 3.80 6.25
CA ARG A 34 4.99 3.89 7.66
C ARG A 34 5.76 2.66 8.15
N LYS A 35 5.37 1.45 7.73
CA LYS A 35 6.08 0.21 8.10
C LYS A 35 7.47 0.12 7.47
N LEU A 36 7.71 0.82 6.36
CA LEU A 36 8.99 0.85 5.67
C LEU A 36 9.93 1.97 6.15
N GLN A 37 9.48 2.85 7.04
CA GLN A 37 10.28 3.99 7.49
C GLN A 37 11.59 3.54 8.14
N GLY A 38 12.67 4.22 7.78
CA GLY A 38 14.01 3.97 8.33
C GLY A 38 14.73 2.76 7.73
N LEU A 39 14.10 2.03 6.80
CA LEU A 39 14.75 0.93 6.10
C LEU A 39 15.52 1.43 4.87
N THR A 40 16.70 0.87 4.67
CA THR A 40 17.47 1.05 3.42
C THR A 40 16.91 0.12 2.32
N PRO A 41 17.14 0.45 1.03
CA PRO A 41 16.74 -0.44 -0.07
C PRO A 41 17.31 -1.86 0.06
N ALA A 42 18.55 -2.00 0.54
CA ALA A 42 19.18 -3.29 0.77
C ALA A 42 18.45 -4.10 1.85
N GLN A 43 18.04 -3.47 2.96
CA GLN A 43 17.25 -4.14 4.00
C GLN A 43 15.86 -4.55 3.50
N MET A 44 15.22 -3.72 2.67
CA MET A 44 13.91 -4.06 2.09
C MET A 44 13.97 -5.25 1.11
N ALA A 45 15.13 -5.50 0.50
CA ALA A 45 15.32 -6.61 -0.44
C ALA A 45 15.53 -7.97 0.27
N LEU A 46 15.80 -7.97 1.58
CA LEU A 46 15.93 -9.21 2.36
C LEU A 46 14.58 -9.89 2.56
N ARG A 47 14.61 -11.23 2.69
CA ARG A 47 13.44 -12.03 3.08
C ARG A 47 12.89 -11.51 4.40
N SER A 48 11.59 -11.26 4.43
CA SER A 48 10.98 -10.53 5.56
C SER A 48 10.58 -11.45 6.72
N ALA A 49 10.13 -12.67 6.43
CA ALA A 49 9.73 -13.64 7.44
C ALA A 49 9.74 -15.06 6.85
N GLU A 50 10.32 -16.03 7.55
CA GLU A 50 10.19 -17.44 7.15
C GLU A 50 8.77 -17.97 7.45
N PRO A 51 8.23 -18.90 6.63
CA PRO A 51 8.85 -19.56 5.47
C PRO A 51 8.77 -18.76 4.16
N SER A 52 8.18 -17.57 4.17
CA SER A 52 7.98 -16.76 2.96
C SER A 52 9.31 -16.40 2.29
N GLU A 53 9.35 -16.50 0.97
CA GLU A 53 10.46 -15.98 0.15
C GLU A 53 10.27 -14.50 -0.21
N MET A 54 9.10 -13.93 0.11
CA MET A 54 8.78 -12.54 -0.19
C MET A 54 9.61 -11.56 0.66
N SER A 55 10.23 -10.59 0.01
CA SER A 55 10.87 -9.43 0.65
C SER A 55 9.87 -8.28 0.81
N LEU A 56 10.19 -7.26 1.63
CA LEU A 56 9.35 -6.08 1.79
C LEU A 56 9.27 -5.29 0.47
N LEU A 57 10.37 -5.27 -0.28
CA LEU A 57 10.43 -4.70 -1.61
C LEU A 57 9.53 -5.48 -2.59
N GLY A 58 9.55 -6.82 -2.55
CA GLY A 58 8.67 -7.66 -3.37
C GLY A 58 7.19 -7.44 -3.02
N LEU A 59 6.88 -7.32 -1.72
CA LEU A 59 5.53 -7.03 -1.26
C LEU A 59 5.05 -5.64 -1.72
N LEU A 60 5.92 -4.62 -1.70
CA LEU A 60 5.59 -3.29 -2.23
C LEU A 60 5.22 -3.36 -3.71
N GLN A 61 6.03 -4.05 -4.51
CA GLN A 61 5.77 -4.24 -5.95
C GLN A 61 4.46 -5.00 -6.19
N HIS A 62 4.23 -6.06 -5.42
CA HIS A 62 2.99 -6.83 -5.50
C HIS A 62 1.75 -5.98 -5.21
N HIS A 63 1.79 -5.13 -4.18
CA HIS A 63 0.69 -4.19 -3.90
C HIS A 63 0.47 -3.19 -5.04
N ALA A 64 1.54 -2.62 -5.59
CA ALA A 64 1.45 -1.67 -6.70
C ALA A 64 0.85 -2.30 -7.97
N GLU A 65 1.30 -3.51 -8.34
CA GLU A 65 0.74 -4.25 -9.46
C GLU A 65 -0.71 -4.69 -9.20
N GLY A 66 -1.05 -5.08 -7.97
CA GLY A 66 -2.42 -5.40 -7.60
C GLY A 66 -3.37 -4.21 -7.77
N GLU A 67 -2.96 -3.02 -7.36
CA GLU A 67 -3.74 -1.79 -7.59
C GLU A 67 -3.85 -1.47 -9.09
N ARG A 68 -2.73 -1.55 -9.84
CA ARG A 68 -2.72 -1.32 -11.29
C ARG A 68 -3.66 -2.26 -12.02
N TRP A 69 -3.63 -3.56 -11.70
CA TRP A 69 -4.51 -4.57 -12.28
C TRP A 69 -5.97 -4.31 -11.92
N MET A 70 -6.27 -3.99 -10.65
CA MET A 70 -7.64 -3.67 -10.23
C MET A 70 -8.16 -2.43 -10.99
N PHE A 71 -7.37 -1.38 -11.14
CA PHE A 71 -7.79 -0.19 -11.87
C PHE A 71 -7.92 -0.42 -13.38
N GLY A 72 -6.92 -1.03 -14.01
CA GLY A 72 -6.96 -1.33 -15.45
C GLY A 72 -8.05 -2.33 -15.78
N CYS A 73 -7.94 -3.54 -15.24
CA CYS A 73 -8.81 -4.65 -15.63
C CYS A 73 -10.22 -4.56 -15.04
N LEU A 74 -10.35 -4.27 -13.74
CA LEU A 74 -11.67 -4.30 -13.10
C LEU A 74 -12.47 -3.01 -13.28
N PHE A 75 -11.82 -1.84 -13.20
CA PHE A 75 -12.54 -0.56 -13.29
C PHE A 75 -12.58 0.03 -14.70
N MET A 76 -11.52 -0.11 -15.49
CA MET A 76 -11.43 0.45 -16.85
C MET A 76 -11.71 -0.57 -17.96
N GLY A 77 -11.68 -1.87 -17.65
CA GLY A 77 -11.86 -2.94 -18.63
C GLY A 77 -10.67 -3.11 -19.59
N GLU A 78 -9.50 -2.60 -19.21
CA GLU A 78 -8.26 -2.74 -19.97
C GLU A 78 -7.65 -4.13 -19.73
N PRO A 79 -7.20 -4.84 -20.79
CA PRO A 79 -6.58 -6.16 -20.66
C PRO A 79 -5.21 -6.13 -19.96
#